data_AF-A0AAN7UQ35-F1
#
_entry.id   AF-A0AAN7UQ35-F1
#
_cell.length_a   1.000
_cell.length_b   1.000
_cell.length_c   1.000
_cell.angle_alpha   90.00
_cell.angle_beta   90.00
_cell.angle_gamma   90.00
#
_symmetry.space_group_name_H-M   'P 1'
#
loop_
_entity.id
_entity.type
_entity.pdbx_description
1 polymer ?
#
loop_
_entity_poly.entity_id
_entity_poly.type
_entity_poly.pdbx_seq_one_letter_code
_entity_poly.pdbx_strand_id
1 'polypeptide(L)'
;MPQGQYKSFSEITRNALAHAVAEHGLTLAVSDAERLMTAYDALHVFPEISAAMRLLQENQEAVSAYIFSNGTDQMVGSSIRTSPELSPHADIFQSLITVDGLKCFKPDPRTYAHLVEQSGKRGQPGNVWVVSANPFDITGAKAAGLKSAFIDRQGRGWIDRLDELYMPSLIASGVDQAIKYILDF
;
A
#
# COMPACT_ATOMS: atom_id res chain seq x y z
N MET A 1 4.71 14.93 19.26
CA MET A 1 3.77 14.05 20.02
C MET A 1 4.57 13.37 21.12
N PRO A 2 4.04 13.23 22.35
CA PRO A 2 4.69 12.41 23.36
C PRO A 2 4.92 11.00 22.81
N GLN A 3 6.07 10.40 23.13
CA GLN A 3 6.49 9.10 22.64
C GLN A 3 5.46 8.03 23.06
N GLY A 4 4.76 7.42 22.10
CA GLY A 4 3.82 6.32 22.34
C GLY A 4 2.32 6.59 22.07
N GLN A 5 1.90 7.78 21.62
CA GLN A 5 0.51 7.98 21.17
C GLN A 5 0.32 7.65 19.69
N TYR A 6 -0.42 6.57 19.41
CA TYR A 6 -0.94 6.27 18.09
C TYR A 6 -2.03 7.27 17.71
N LYS A 7 -1.97 7.76 16.47
CA LYS A 7 -3.06 8.45 15.76
C LYS A 7 -3.30 7.67 14.49
N SER A 8 -4.56 7.56 14.07
CA SER A 8 -4.90 6.91 12.81
C SER A 8 -4.22 7.61 11.63
N PHE A 9 -4.01 6.89 10.53
CA PHE A 9 -3.42 7.49 9.34
C PHE A 9 -4.27 8.65 8.79
N SER A 10 -5.60 8.59 8.92
CA SER A 10 -6.49 9.69 8.55
C SER A 10 -6.23 10.96 9.37
N GLU A 11 -6.05 10.83 10.69
CA GLU A 11 -5.67 11.95 11.56
C GLU A 11 -4.29 12.50 11.21
N ILE A 12 -3.32 11.63 10.91
CA ILE A 12 -1.97 12.04 10.51
C ILE A 12 -2.01 12.81 9.18
N THR A 13 -2.74 12.31 8.18
CA THR A 13 -2.92 12.99 6.89
C THR A 13 -3.57 14.37 7.08
N ARG A 14 -4.61 14.47 7.91
CA ARG A 14 -5.25 15.76 8.22
C ARG A 14 -4.30 16.74 8.92
N ASN A 15 -3.52 16.26 9.87
CA ASN A 15 -2.52 17.08 10.57
C ASN A 15 -1.40 17.51 9.61
N ALA A 16 -0.96 16.63 8.70
CA ALA A 16 0.04 16.94 7.69
C ALA A 16 -0.48 17.98 6.68
N LEU A 17 -1.76 17.90 6.28
CA LEU A 17 -2.40 18.92 5.45
C LEU A 17 -2.40 20.29 6.17
N ALA A 18 -2.81 20.33 7.43
CA ALA A 18 -2.80 21.57 8.21
C ALA A 18 -1.39 22.16 8.36
N HIS A 19 -0.40 21.30 8.59
CA HIS A 19 1.01 21.68 8.63
C HIS A 19 1.48 22.28 7.30
N ALA A 20 1.23 21.60 6.18
CA ALA A 20 1.64 22.07 4.86
C ALA A 20 0.98 23.42 4.49
N VAL A 21 -0.28 23.61 4.85
CA VAL A 21 -0.99 24.90 4.68
C VAL A 21 -0.30 26.00 5.48
N ALA A 22 0.03 25.73 6.75
CA ALA A 22 0.71 26.69 7.62
C ALA A 22 2.13 27.02 7.14
N GLU A 23 2.90 26.04 6.64
CA GLU A 23 4.24 26.25 6.06
C GLU A 23 4.23 27.23 4.88
N HIS A 24 3.13 27.28 4.13
CA HIS A 24 2.96 28.19 3.00
C HIS A 24 2.28 29.52 3.39
N GLY A 25 2.03 29.76 4.69
CA GLY A 25 1.37 30.97 5.17
C GLY A 25 -0.09 31.10 4.71
N LEU A 26 -0.73 29.98 4.35
CA LEU A 26 -2.10 29.94 3.88
C LEU A 26 -3.07 29.69 5.04
N THR A 27 -4.35 29.99 4.80
CA THR A 27 -5.45 29.59 5.67
C THR A 27 -6.37 28.64 4.92
N LEU A 28 -6.85 27.59 5.57
CA LEU A 28 -7.76 26.62 4.98
C LEU A 28 -9.04 26.54 5.80
N ALA A 29 -10.19 26.80 5.18
CA ALA A 29 -11.48 26.64 5.84
C ALA A 29 -11.72 25.16 6.16
N VAL A 30 -12.46 24.88 7.24
CA VAL A 30 -12.79 23.51 7.64
C VAL A 30 -13.49 22.75 6.50
N SER A 31 -14.41 23.40 5.79
CA SER A 31 -15.09 22.80 4.63
C SER A 31 -14.14 22.42 3.49
N ASP A 32 -13.09 23.21 3.26
CA ASP A 32 -12.10 22.91 2.22
C ASP A 32 -11.16 21.80 2.66
N ALA A 33 -10.80 21.75 3.94
CA ALA A 33 -10.08 20.62 4.52
C ALA A 33 -10.87 19.32 4.37
N GLU A 34 -12.18 19.32 4.66
CA GLU A 34 -13.02 18.14 4.42
C GLU A 34 -13.08 17.74 2.95
N ARG A 35 -13.19 18.71 2.03
CA ARG A 35 -13.15 18.44 0.58
C ARG A 35 -11.83 17.81 0.15
N LEU A 36 -10.71 18.31 0.65
CA LEU A 36 -9.37 17.76 0.34
C LEU A 36 -9.19 16.36 0.93
N MET A 37 -9.63 16.13 2.18
CA MET A 37 -9.61 14.81 2.79
C MET A 37 -10.51 13.81 2.02
N THR A 38 -11.69 14.26 1.56
CA THR A 38 -12.57 13.43 0.72
C THR A 38 -11.92 13.09 -0.63
N ALA A 39 -11.22 14.04 -1.25
CA ALA A 39 -10.50 13.80 -2.50
C ALA A 39 -9.32 12.82 -2.31
N TYR A 40 -8.68 12.85 -1.14
CA TYR A 40 -7.63 11.90 -0.77
C TYR A 40 -8.14 10.46 -0.66
N ASP A 41 -9.42 10.27 -0.35
CA ASP A 41 -10.11 8.97 -0.31
C ASP A 41 -10.60 8.51 -1.69
N ALA A 42 -10.24 9.18 -2.79
CA ALA A 42 -10.70 8.88 -4.15
C ALA A 42 -9.61 9.13 -5.20
N LEU A 43 -8.36 8.74 -4.89
CA LEU A 43 -7.23 8.92 -5.80
C LEU A 43 -7.40 8.11 -7.09
N HIS A 44 -7.00 8.72 -8.21
CA HIS A 44 -6.92 8.02 -9.49
C HIS A 44 -5.89 6.90 -9.44
N VAL A 45 -6.18 5.82 -10.14
CA VAL A 45 -5.24 4.73 -10.36
C VAL A 45 -4.18 5.09 -11.40
N PHE A 46 -3.06 4.37 -11.37
CA PHE A 46 -2.10 4.42 -12.46
C PHE A 46 -2.64 3.71 -13.72
N PRO A 47 -2.21 4.11 -14.94
CA PRO A 47 -2.76 3.58 -16.20
C PRO A 47 -2.69 2.05 -16.36
N GLU A 48 -1.69 1.40 -15.76
CA GLU A 48 -1.51 -0.05 -15.88
C GLU A 48 -2.45 -0.87 -14.98
N ILE A 49 -3.14 -0.24 -14.02
CA ILE A 49 -3.92 -0.94 -13.00
C ILE A 49 -5.06 -1.75 -13.61
N SER A 50 -5.73 -1.28 -14.66
CA SER A 50 -6.76 -2.08 -15.34
C SER A 50 -6.20 -3.37 -15.95
N ALA A 51 -4.96 -3.36 -16.44
CA ALA A 51 -4.31 -4.57 -16.94
C ALA A 51 -3.91 -5.50 -15.78
N ALA A 52 -3.38 -4.94 -14.69
CA ALA A 52 -3.08 -5.68 -13.46
C ALA A 52 -4.31 -6.40 -12.89
N MET A 53 -5.46 -5.71 -12.82
CA MET A 53 -6.69 -6.30 -12.31
C MET A 53 -7.20 -7.43 -13.19
N ARG A 54 -7.13 -7.30 -14.53
CA ARG A 54 -7.47 -8.41 -15.45
C ARG A 54 -6.60 -9.64 -15.23
N LEU A 55 -5.29 -9.46 -15.08
CA LEU A 55 -4.36 -10.57 -14.80
C LEU A 55 -4.73 -11.29 -13.50
N LEU A 56 -5.04 -10.55 -12.43
CA LEU A 56 -5.47 -11.16 -11.17
C LEU A 56 -6.81 -11.89 -11.32
N GLN A 57 -7.77 -11.29 -12.03
CA GLN A 57 -9.08 -11.89 -12.29
C GLN A 57 -8.97 -13.23 -13.04
N GLU A 58 -8.07 -13.31 -14.03
CA GLU A 58 -7.85 -14.50 -14.83
C GLU A 58 -7.06 -15.59 -14.08
N ASN A 59 -6.36 -15.24 -13.00
CA ASN A 59 -5.43 -16.11 -12.29
C ASN A 59 -5.72 -16.22 -10.77
N GLN A 60 -6.98 -16.08 -10.35
CA GLN A 60 -7.39 -16.13 -8.93
C GLN A 60 -7.06 -17.48 -8.26
N GLU A 61 -6.97 -18.57 -9.03
CA GLU A 61 -6.59 -19.89 -8.54
C GLU A 61 -5.08 -20.00 -8.23
N ALA A 62 -4.25 -19.17 -8.86
CA ALA A 62 -2.79 -19.18 -8.69
C ALA A 62 -2.33 -18.15 -7.64
N VAL A 63 -2.95 -16.97 -7.61
CA VAL A 63 -2.58 -15.87 -6.71
C VAL A 63 -3.81 -15.27 -6.05
N SER A 64 -3.72 -15.14 -4.73
CA SER A 64 -4.68 -14.39 -3.89
C SER A 64 -4.23 -12.95 -3.74
N ALA A 65 -5.08 -11.99 -4.12
CA ALA A 65 -4.79 -10.57 -4.03
C ALA A 65 -5.38 -9.93 -2.76
N TYR A 66 -4.62 -9.02 -2.14
CA TYR A 66 -5.01 -8.27 -0.95
C TYR A 66 -4.56 -6.82 -1.09
N ILE A 67 -5.26 -5.89 -0.45
CA ILE A 67 -4.77 -4.52 -0.25
C ILE A 67 -4.18 -4.40 1.14
N PHE A 68 -2.88 -4.12 1.23
CA PHE A 68 -2.15 -3.99 2.48
C PHE A 68 -1.74 -2.53 2.74
N SER A 69 -2.35 -1.86 3.73
CA SER A 69 -2.27 -0.38 3.85
C SER A 69 -2.05 0.12 5.28
N ASN A 70 -1.37 1.28 5.39
CA ASN A 70 -1.33 2.10 6.61
C ASN A 70 -2.68 2.81 6.89
N GLY A 71 -3.54 2.90 5.87
CA GLY A 71 -4.85 3.51 5.97
C GLY A 71 -5.79 2.84 6.97
N THR A 72 -6.85 3.55 7.36
CA THR A 72 -7.95 2.93 8.10
C THR A 72 -8.84 2.13 7.15
N ASP A 73 -9.63 1.18 7.68
CA ASP A 73 -10.57 0.39 6.87
C ASP A 73 -11.55 1.29 6.10
N GLN A 74 -12.01 2.38 6.73
CA GLN A 74 -12.86 3.36 6.09
C GLN A 74 -12.16 4.04 4.92
N MET A 75 -10.93 4.50 5.10
CA MET A 75 -10.16 5.24 4.08
C MET A 75 -9.88 4.37 2.85
N VAL A 76 -9.41 3.14 3.09
CA VAL A 76 -9.08 2.18 2.03
C VAL A 76 -10.33 1.67 1.34
N GLY A 77 -11.36 1.31 2.13
CA GLY A 77 -12.63 0.84 1.58
C GLY A 77 -13.34 1.92 0.75
N SER A 78 -13.28 3.19 1.17
CA SER A 78 -13.80 4.31 0.38
C SER A 78 -13.04 4.43 -0.94
N SER A 79 -11.71 4.41 -0.91
CA SER A 79 -10.87 4.53 -2.13
C SER A 79 -11.20 3.50 -3.20
N ILE A 80 -11.48 2.26 -2.80
CA ILE A 80 -11.83 1.19 -3.73
C ILE A 80 -13.24 1.40 -4.30
N ARG A 81 -14.20 1.76 -3.44
CA ARG A 81 -15.61 1.93 -3.86
C ARG A 81 -15.84 3.17 -4.71
N THR A 82 -15.08 4.24 -4.48
CA THR A 82 -15.28 5.54 -5.14
C THR A 82 -14.45 5.67 -6.42
N SER A 83 -13.36 4.92 -6.58
CA SER A 83 -12.60 4.89 -7.82
C SER A 83 -13.40 4.19 -8.93
N PRO A 84 -13.69 4.87 -10.05
CA PRO A 84 -14.33 4.25 -11.22
C PRO A 84 -13.52 3.09 -11.80
N GLU A 85 -12.20 3.11 -11.62
CA GLU A 85 -11.29 2.13 -12.18
C GLU A 85 -11.10 0.91 -11.26
N LEU A 86 -11.19 1.05 -9.94
CA LEU A 86 -11.07 -0.07 -8.98
C LEU A 86 -12.40 -0.67 -8.55
N SER A 87 -13.46 0.14 -8.48
CA SER A 87 -14.76 -0.36 -8.01
C SER A 87 -15.29 -1.58 -8.77
N PRO A 88 -15.11 -1.73 -10.11
CA PRO A 88 -15.52 -2.94 -10.83
C PRO A 88 -14.68 -4.18 -10.50
N HIS A 89 -13.55 -3.99 -9.81
CA HIS A 89 -12.55 -5.00 -9.49
C HIS A 89 -12.47 -5.26 -7.97
N ALA A 90 -13.39 -4.70 -7.17
CA ALA A 90 -13.36 -4.84 -5.72
C ALA A 90 -13.35 -6.31 -5.26
N ASP A 91 -14.09 -7.17 -5.95
CA ASP A 91 -14.23 -8.60 -5.63
C ASP A 91 -12.97 -9.43 -5.96
N ILE A 92 -11.97 -8.84 -6.64
CA ILE A 92 -10.66 -9.49 -6.88
C ILE A 92 -9.87 -9.59 -5.58
N PHE A 93 -10.02 -8.60 -4.70
CA PHE A 93 -9.29 -8.58 -3.43
C PHE A 93 -10.05 -9.42 -2.40
N GLN A 94 -9.39 -10.44 -1.85
CA GLN A 94 -10.00 -11.30 -0.84
C GLN A 94 -10.33 -10.54 0.44
N SER A 95 -9.47 -9.59 0.81
CA SER A 95 -9.71 -8.70 1.95
C SER A 95 -8.82 -7.45 1.89
N LEU A 96 -9.21 -6.46 2.70
CA LEU A 96 -8.37 -5.32 3.07
C LEU A 96 -7.63 -5.67 4.35
N ILE A 97 -6.30 -5.55 4.32
CA ILE A 97 -5.43 -5.79 5.46
C ILE A 97 -4.86 -4.44 5.87
N THR A 98 -5.51 -3.79 6.83
CA THR A 98 -5.04 -2.52 7.40
C THR A 98 -4.24 -2.77 8.67
N VAL A 99 -3.36 -1.83 9.02
CA VAL A 99 -2.53 -1.93 10.24
C VAL A 99 -3.04 -1.03 11.37
N ASP A 100 -4.16 -0.33 11.16
CA ASP A 100 -4.71 0.63 12.11
C ASP A 100 -5.02 -0.04 13.47
N GLY A 101 -5.60 -1.24 13.43
CA GLY A 101 -5.87 -2.05 14.63
C GLY A 101 -4.62 -2.49 15.40
N LEU A 102 -3.44 -2.53 14.75
CA LEU A 102 -2.15 -2.84 15.39
C LEU A 102 -1.54 -1.63 16.10
N LYS A 103 -2.09 -0.43 15.86
CA LYS A 103 -1.58 0.83 16.40
C LYS A 103 -0.10 1.07 16.06
N CYS A 104 0.30 0.69 14.85
CA CYS A 104 1.64 0.93 14.29
C CYS A 104 1.56 1.08 12.77
N PHE A 105 2.63 1.59 12.17
CA PHE A 105 2.72 1.75 10.73
C PHE A 105 3.83 0.88 10.17
N LYS A 106 3.73 0.53 8.89
CA LYS A 106 4.87 0.02 8.14
C LYS A 106 6.04 1.02 8.24
N PRO A 107 7.30 0.57 8.35
CA PRO A 107 7.76 -0.81 8.22
C PRO A 107 7.91 -1.57 9.56
N ASP A 108 7.07 -1.31 10.58
CA ASP A 108 7.10 -2.10 11.82
C ASP A 108 6.89 -3.60 11.51
N PRO A 109 7.77 -4.51 11.99
CA PRO A 109 7.69 -5.95 11.67
C PRO A 109 6.33 -6.59 11.98
N ARG A 110 5.60 -6.08 12.96
CA ARG A 110 4.26 -6.57 13.32
C ARG A 110 3.27 -6.44 12.17
N THR A 111 3.44 -5.45 11.31
CA THR A 111 2.57 -5.23 10.15
C THR A 111 2.71 -6.33 9.10
N TYR A 112 3.93 -6.79 8.83
CA TYR A 112 4.20 -7.87 7.88
C TYR A 112 3.84 -9.24 8.46
N ALA A 113 4.07 -9.45 9.76
CA ALA A 113 3.57 -10.65 10.45
C ALA A 113 2.04 -10.73 10.39
N HIS A 114 1.35 -9.59 10.56
CA HIS A 114 -0.10 -9.51 10.40
C HIS A 114 -0.55 -9.82 8.97
N LEU A 115 0.13 -9.29 7.95
CA LEU A 115 -0.13 -9.64 6.54
C LEU A 115 -0.02 -11.15 6.30
N VAL A 116 1.03 -11.80 6.81
CA VAL A 116 1.23 -13.25 6.66
C VAL A 116 0.13 -14.05 7.35
N GLU A 117 -0.32 -13.63 8.53
CA GLU A 117 -1.43 -14.29 9.25
C GLU A 117 -2.75 -14.12 8.49
N GLN A 118 -3.10 -12.89 8.10
CA GLN A 118 -4.39 -12.58 7.45
C GLN A 118 -4.51 -13.17 6.04
N SER A 119 -3.38 -13.38 5.34
CA SER A 119 -3.35 -14.08 4.05
C SER A 119 -3.34 -15.62 4.17
N GLY A 120 -3.43 -16.16 5.39
CA GLY A 120 -3.43 -17.61 5.63
C GLY A 120 -2.08 -18.28 5.31
N LYS A 121 -0.98 -17.52 5.30
CA LYS A 121 0.37 -18.02 4.96
C LYS A 121 1.29 -18.14 6.17
N ARG A 122 0.73 -18.30 7.38
CA ARG A 122 1.50 -18.51 8.62
C ARG A 122 2.53 -19.62 8.44
N GLY A 123 3.78 -19.32 8.78
CA GLY A 123 4.92 -20.25 8.62
C GLY A 123 5.49 -20.33 7.19
N GLN A 124 4.94 -19.59 6.22
CA GLN A 124 5.38 -19.57 4.83
C GLN A 124 5.57 -18.13 4.30
N PRO A 125 6.33 -17.25 4.98
CA PRO A 125 6.48 -15.85 4.56
C PRO A 125 7.07 -15.70 3.15
N GLY A 126 7.90 -16.66 2.69
CA GLY A 126 8.44 -16.68 1.32
C GLY A 126 7.41 -16.88 0.21
N ASN A 127 6.15 -17.22 0.56
CA ASN A 127 5.02 -17.34 -0.36
C ASN A 127 4.16 -16.07 -0.41
N VAL A 128 4.55 -15.00 0.29
CA VAL A 128 3.87 -13.71 0.29
C VAL A 128 4.74 -12.67 -0.40
N TRP A 129 4.13 -11.90 -1.30
CA TRP A 129 4.75 -10.80 -2.01
C TRP A 129 4.18 -9.46 -1.54
N VAL A 130 5.05 -8.49 -1.27
CA VAL A 130 4.68 -7.07 -1.13
C VAL A 130 5.04 -6.34 -2.42
N VAL A 131 4.04 -5.80 -3.11
CA VAL A 131 4.20 -5.00 -4.33
C VAL A 131 4.03 -3.53 -3.96
N SER A 132 5.08 -2.72 -4.10
CA SER A 132 5.06 -1.32 -3.63
C SER A 132 6.01 -0.42 -4.42
N ALA A 133 5.65 0.85 -4.58
CA ALA A 133 6.55 1.89 -5.09
C ALA A 133 7.37 2.57 -3.96
N ASN A 134 7.17 2.17 -2.70
CA ASN A 134 7.79 2.80 -1.54
C ASN A 134 8.98 1.97 -1.03
N PRO A 135 10.22 2.50 -1.03
CA PRO A 135 11.39 1.75 -0.59
C PRO A 135 11.32 1.20 0.84
N PHE A 136 10.72 1.94 1.78
CA PHE A 136 10.56 1.47 3.16
C PHE A 136 9.69 0.21 3.24
N ASP A 137 8.68 0.08 2.36
CA ASP A 137 7.75 -1.05 2.40
C ASP A 137 8.39 -2.31 1.79
N ILE A 138 9.18 -2.11 0.73
CA ILE A 138 10.00 -3.16 0.11
C ILE A 138 11.03 -3.69 1.11
N THR A 139 11.76 -2.80 1.77
CA THR A 139 12.78 -3.15 2.77
C THR A 139 12.17 -3.86 3.97
N GLY A 140 11.06 -3.32 4.51
CA GLY A 140 10.36 -3.93 5.64
C GLY A 140 9.83 -5.34 5.34
N ALA A 141 9.28 -5.56 4.15
CA ALA A 141 8.82 -6.87 3.71
C ALA A 141 9.99 -7.88 3.62
N LYS A 142 11.12 -7.47 3.03
CA LYS A 142 12.32 -8.31 2.92
C LYS A 142 12.90 -8.66 4.29
N ALA A 143 12.96 -7.69 5.21
CA ALA A 143 13.40 -7.93 6.58
C ALA A 143 12.50 -8.92 7.33
N ALA A 144 11.21 -8.95 7.00
CA ALA A 144 10.24 -9.91 7.54
C ALA A 144 10.25 -11.29 6.83
N GLY A 145 11.15 -11.50 5.86
CA GLY A 145 11.29 -12.77 5.13
C GLY A 145 10.28 -12.96 3.99
N LEU A 146 9.55 -11.90 3.61
CA LEU A 146 8.65 -11.91 2.46
C LEU A 146 9.45 -11.64 1.18
N LYS A 147 8.82 -11.90 0.03
CA LYS A 147 9.30 -11.39 -1.26
C LYS A 147 8.74 -9.99 -1.48
N SER A 148 9.42 -9.20 -2.31
CA SER A 148 8.95 -7.86 -2.62
C SER A 148 9.23 -7.48 -4.08
N ALA A 149 8.28 -6.78 -4.68
CA ALA A 149 8.39 -6.21 -6.02
C ALA A 149 8.33 -4.68 -5.92
N PHE A 150 9.45 -4.03 -6.21
CA PHE A 150 9.53 -2.58 -6.28
C PHE A 150 8.98 -2.08 -7.62
N ILE A 151 7.97 -1.22 -7.57
CA ILE A 151 7.43 -0.55 -8.75
C ILE A 151 8.22 0.72 -9.00
N ASP A 152 9.15 0.67 -9.95
CA ASP A 152 9.99 1.78 -10.36
C ASP A 152 9.20 2.76 -11.23
N ARG A 153 8.47 3.65 -10.56
CA ARG A 153 7.68 4.71 -11.19
C ARG A 153 8.53 5.73 -11.96
N GLN A 154 9.84 5.81 -11.68
CA GLN A 154 10.71 6.86 -12.21
C GLN A 154 11.72 6.33 -13.25
N GLY A 155 11.76 5.02 -13.48
CA GLY A 155 12.67 4.40 -14.45
C GLY A 155 14.15 4.52 -14.06
N ARG A 156 14.45 4.65 -12.76
CA ARG A 156 15.83 4.83 -12.25
C ARG A 156 16.42 3.56 -11.65
N GLY A 157 15.64 2.48 -11.61
CA GLY A 157 15.96 1.26 -10.87
C GLY A 157 15.89 1.46 -9.36
N TRP A 158 16.36 0.46 -8.62
CA TRP A 158 16.49 0.55 -7.18
C TRP A 158 17.75 1.34 -6.81
N ILE A 159 17.55 2.60 -6.42
CA ILE A 159 18.62 3.51 -5.98
C ILE A 159 18.57 3.84 -4.48
N ASP A 160 17.53 3.36 -3.79
CA ASP A 160 17.37 3.58 -2.36
C ASP A 160 18.48 2.88 -1.56
N ARG A 161 18.77 3.42 -0.37
CA ARG A 161 19.88 3.01 0.51
C ARG A 161 19.44 2.80 1.96
N LEU A 162 18.13 2.65 2.21
CA LEU A 162 17.58 2.37 3.55
C LEU A 162 18.24 1.14 4.18
N ASP A 163 18.50 0.11 3.37
CA ASP A 163 19.21 -1.09 3.78
C ASP A 163 19.86 -1.77 2.56
N GLU A 164 21.14 -2.14 2.66
CA GLU A 164 21.88 -2.80 1.58
C GLU A 164 21.71 -4.33 1.56
N LEU A 165 21.22 -4.92 2.65
CA LEU A 165 20.95 -6.36 2.78
C LEU A 165 19.56 -6.72 2.26
N TYR A 166 18.59 -5.81 2.41
CA TYR A 166 17.17 -6.06 2.12
C TYR A 166 16.70 -5.40 0.81
N MET A 167 17.30 -5.85 -0.29
CA MET A 167 16.99 -5.42 -1.67
C MET A 167 15.69 -6.06 -2.21
N PRO A 168 14.97 -5.41 -3.14
CA PRO A 168 13.78 -5.99 -3.76
C PRO A 168 14.05 -7.34 -4.43
N SER A 169 13.09 -8.26 -4.36
CA SER A 169 13.16 -9.52 -5.12
C SER A 169 12.92 -9.30 -6.62
N LEU A 170 12.18 -8.25 -6.98
CA LEU A 170 11.87 -7.85 -8.35
C LEU A 170 11.82 -6.33 -8.45
N ILE A 171 12.32 -5.77 -9.56
CA ILE A 171 12.07 -4.38 -9.97
C ILE A 171 11.22 -4.44 -11.23
N ALA A 172 10.08 -3.75 -11.23
CA ALA A 172 9.14 -3.71 -12.34
C ALA A 172 8.73 -2.26 -12.63
N SER A 173 8.43 -1.91 -13.88
CA SER A 173 7.97 -0.54 -14.21
C SER A 173 6.48 -0.32 -13.91
N GLY A 174 5.73 -1.39 -13.61
CA GLY A 174 4.29 -1.35 -13.39
C GLY A 174 3.79 -2.57 -12.61
N VAL A 175 2.61 -2.43 -12.01
CA VAL A 175 1.99 -3.49 -11.20
C VAL A 175 1.62 -4.71 -12.05
N ASP A 176 1.21 -4.49 -13.30
CA ASP A 176 0.88 -5.55 -14.26
C ASP A 176 2.10 -6.42 -14.59
N GLN A 177 3.28 -5.82 -14.76
CA GLN A 177 4.53 -6.55 -14.96
C GLN A 177 4.95 -7.33 -13.71
N ALA A 178 4.80 -6.73 -12.53
CA ALA A 178 5.08 -7.43 -11.27
C ALA A 178 4.19 -8.67 -11.11
N ILE A 179 2.89 -8.55 -11.41
CA ILE A 179 1.94 -9.68 -11.34
C ILE A 179 2.33 -10.78 -12.33
N LYS A 180 2.65 -10.46 -13.58
CA LYS A 180 3.10 -11.46 -14.57
C LYS A 180 4.29 -12.26 -14.05
N TYR A 181 5.30 -11.58 -13.54
CA TYR A 181 6.47 -12.24 -12.98
C TYR A 181 6.12 -13.12 -11.77
N ILE A 182 5.22 -12.66 -10.89
CA ILE A 182 4.79 -13.43 -9.71
C ILE A 182 4.04 -14.70 -10.13
N LEU A 183 3.24 -14.65 -11.19
CA LEU A 183 2.51 -15.80 -11.72
C LEU A 183 3.43 -16.84 -12.36
N ASP A 184 4.57 -16.41 -12.91
CA ASP A 184 5.57 -17.29 -13.54
C ASP A 184 6.60 -17.87 -12.54
N PHE A 185 6.61 -17.42 -11.28
CA PHE A 185 7.60 -17.77 -10.25
C PHE A 185 7.22 -19.03 -9.45
#